data_AF-A0A1A1VHU7-F1
#
_entry.id   AF-A0A1A1VHU7-F1
#
_cell.length_a   1.000
_cell.length_b   1.000
_cell.length_c   1.000
_cell.angle_alpha   90.00
_cell.angle_beta   90.00
_cell.angle_gamma   90.00
#
_symmetry.space_group_name_H-M   'P 1'
#
loop_
_entity.id
_entity.type
_entity.pdbx_description
1 polymer ?
#
loop_
_entity_poly.entity_id
_entity_poly.type
_entity_poly.pdbx_seq_one_letter_code
_entity_poly.pdbx_strand_id
1 'polypeptide(L)' 'MEDALADGFECVAMARALLRDPHLIKRFREGAATEGLCVHCMKCTPTVYTGTYCVVRERIEAAPAR' A
#
# COMPACT_ATOMS: atom_id res chain seq x y z
N MET A 1 2.01 13.17 -1.91
CA MET A 1 0.65 12.96 -2.47
C MET A 1 0.07 14.31 -2.84
N GLU A 2 0.07 15.24 -1.90
CA GLU A 2 -0.41 16.61 -2.11
C GLU A 2 0.32 17.31 -3.26
N ASP A 3 1.65 17.20 -3.34
CA ASP A 3 2.42 17.78 -4.45
C ASP A 3 1.97 17.27 -5.82
N ALA A 4 1.72 15.96 -5.97
CA ALA A 4 1.25 15.41 -7.25
C ALA A 4 -0.15 15.94 -7.62
N LEU A 5 -1.04 16.13 -6.65
CA LEU A 5 -2.34 16.74 -6.92
C LEU A 5 -2.21 18.22 -7.29
N ALA A 6 -1.27 18.94 -6.64
CA ALA A 6 -0.95 20.33 -6.96
C ALA A 6 -0.33 20.48 -8.36
N ASP A 7 0.45 19.49 -8.79
CA ASP A 7 1.05 19.41 -10.14
C ASP A 7 0.02 19.07 -11.25
N GLY A 8 -1.25 18.86 -10.88
CA GLY A 8 -2.35 18.64 -11.83
C GLY A 8 -2.64 17.17 -12.15
N PHE A 9 -2.07 16.22 -11.41
CA PHE A 9 -2.46 14.81 -11.55
C PHE A 9 -3.86 14.58 -10.94
N GLU A 10 -4.72 13.87 -11.66
CA GLU A 10 -6.10 13.57 -11.19
C GLU A 10 -6.13 12.62 -10.00
N CYS A 11 -5.14 11.72 -9.90
CA CYS A 11 -5.05 10.76 -8.81
C CYS A 11 -3.62 10.28 -8.56
N VAL A 12 -3.41 9.71 -7.36
CA VAL A 12 -2.16 9.06 -6.97
C VAL A 12 -2.41 7.56 -6.85
N ALA A 13 -1.78 6.79 -7.73
CA ALA A 13 -1.83 5.33 -7.68
C ALA A 13 -0.95 4.77 -6.55
N MET A 14 -1.51 3.88 -5.72
CA MET A 14 -0.80 3.26 -4.60
C MET A 14 -0.89 1.74 -4.68
N ALA A 15 0.24 1.05 -4.50
CA ALA A 15 0.31 -0.41 -4.52
C ALA A 15 1.02 -0.98 -3.28
N ARG A 16 2.36 -0.97 -3.27
CA ARG A 16 3.17 -1.57 -2.19
C ARG A 16 2.94 -0.93 -0.82
N ALA A 17 2.57 0.35 -0.79
CA ALA A 17 2.16 1.05 0.43
C ALA A 17 0.93 0.38 1.07
N LEU A 18 -0.09 0.04 0.26
CA LEU A 18 -1.30 -0.63 0.71
C LEU A 18 -1.05 -2.10 1.07
N LEU A 19 -0.10 -2.77 0.39
CA LEU A 19 0.34 -4.10 0.80
C LEU A 19 0.98 -4.09 2.19
N ARG A 20 1.71 -3.02 2.56
CA ARG A 20 2.31 -2.90 3.90
C ARG A 20 1.28 -2.46 4.94
N ASP A 21 0.40 -1.54 4.58
CA ASP A 21 -0.64 -1.00 5.46
C ASP A 21 -1.99 -0.87 4.72
N PRO A 22 -2.90 -1.88 4.85
CA PRO A 22 -4.25 -1.86 4.30
C PRO A 22 -5.13 -0.73 4.83
N HIS A 23 -4.78 -0.14 5.98
CA HIS A 23 -5.55 0.96 6.58
C HIS A 23 -4.94 2.34 6.30
N LEU A 24 -3.91 2.43 5.44
CA LEU A 24 -3.18 3.66 5.17
C LEU A 24 -4.09 4.82 4.74
N ILE A 25 -5.05 4.57 3.85
CA ILE A 25 -5.99 5.62 3.40
C ILE A 25 -6.88 6.12 4.54
N LYS A 26 -7.33 5.22 5.43
CA LYS A 26 -8.09 5.60 6.62
C LYS A 26 -7.23 6.48 7.54
N ARG A 27 -5.97 6.07 7.77
CA ARG A 27 -5.02 6.82 8.61
C ARG A 27 -4.68 8.20 8.05
N PHE A 28 -4.57 8.34 6.72
CA PHE A 28 -4.42 9.64 6.07
C PHE A 28 -5.63 10.54 6.30
N ARG A 29 -6.85 10.00 6.14
CA ARG A 29 -8.09 10.75 6.40
C ARG A 29 -8.23 11.18 7.86
N GLU A 30 -7.73 10.38 8.79
CA GLU A 30 -7.76 10.66 10.24
C GLU A 30 -6.58 11.53 10.70
N GLY A 31 -5.63 11.87 9.83
CA GLY A 31 -4.41 12.57 10.21
C GLY A 31 -3.45 11.76 11.09
N ALA A 32 -3.71 10.46 11.26
CA ALA A 32 -2.90 9.56 12.09
C ALA A 32 -1.62 9.07 11.39
N ALA A 33 -1.48 9.34 10.09
CA ALA A 33 -0.26 9.10 9.32
C ALA A 33 -0.11 10.19 8.24
N THR A 34 1.13 10.57 7.96
CA THR A 34 1.50 11.47 6.86
C THR A 34 2.26 10.74 5.74
N GLU A 35 2.74 9.53 6.02
CA GLU A 35 3.51 8.70 5.09
C GLU A 35 3.15 7.20 5.20
N GLY A 36 3.53 6.43 4.18
CA GLY A 36 3.34 4.98 4.15
C GLY A 36 4.58 4.22 4.64
N LEU A 37 4.38 3.05 5.26
CA LEU A 37 5.45 2.25 5.88
C LEU A 37 6.26 1.38 4.88
N CYS A 38 6.05 1.53 3.57
CA CYS A 38 6.74 0.71 2.58
C CYS A 38 8.17 1.20 2.36
N VAL A 39 9.15 0.37 2.72
CA VAL A 39 10.59 0.68 2.59
C VAL A 39 11.19 0.29 1.23
N HIS A 40 10.36 0.10 0.20
CA HIS A 40 10.80 -0.26 -1.15
C HIS A 40 11.72 -1.50 -1.26
N CYS A 41 11.66 -2.45 -0.32
CA CYS A 41 12.54 -3.63 -0.33
C CYS A 41 12.32 -4.62 -1.51
N MET A 42 11.30 -4.41 -2.34
CA MET A 42 10.93 -5.23 -3.51
C MET A 42 10.60 -6.71 -3.25
N LYS A 43 10.65 -7.19 -2.00
CA LYS A 43 10.35 -8.58 -1.64
C LYS A 43 8.88 -9.01 -1.87
N CYS A 44 7.96 -8.04 -2.03
CA CYS A 44 6.59 -8.32 -2.45
C CYS A 44 6.50 -8.74 -3.93
N THR A 45 7.43 -8.31 -4.78
CA THR A 45 7.40 -8.59 -6.22
C THR A 45 7.42 -10.09 -6.54
N PRO A 46 8.30 -10.93 -6.00
CA PRO A 46 8.27 -12.37 -6.29
C PRO A 46 7.00 -13.08 -5.78
N THR A 47 6.22 -12.47 -4.88
CA THR A 47 5.00 -13.10 -4.34
C THR A 47 3.84 -13.10 -5.33
N VAL A 48 3.91 -12.33 -6.44
CA VAL A 48 2.82 -12.21 -7.42
C VAL A 48 2.37 -13.55 -8.01
N TYR A 49 3.25 -14.56 -8.04
CA TYR A 49 2.94 -15.90 -8.54
C TYR A 49 2.10 -16.76 -7.59
N THR A 50 1.97 -16.36 -6.33
CA THR A 50 1.28 -17.11 -5.26
C THR A 50 0.16 -16.32 -4.59
N GLY A 51 -0.13 -15.13 -5.10
CA GLY A 51 -0.92 -14.10 -4.43
C GLY A 51 0.01 -13.03 -3.85
N THR A 52 -0.20 -11.78 -4.26
CA THR A 52 0.68 -10.65 -3.92
C THR A 52 0.50 -10.23 -2.46
N TYR A 53 1.59 -10.21 -1.67
CA TYR A 53 1.58 -9.72 -0.29
C TYR A 53 2.89 -9.04 0.11
N CYS A 54 2.85 -8.33 1.23
CA CYS A 54 4.04 -7.73 1.85
C CYS A 54 4.65 -8.70 2.87
N VAL A 55 5.90 -9.15 2.64
CA VAL A 55 6.56 -10.20 3.43
C VAL A 55 6.94 -9.80 4.87
N VAL A 56 6.79 -8.51 5.21
CA VAL A 56 7.22 -7.89 6.47
C VAL A 56 6.03 -7.57 7.39
N ARG A 57 4.87 -8.13 7.08
CA ARG A 57 3.68 -8.13 7.93
C ARG A 57 3.00 -9.49 7.84
N GLU A 58 2.17 -9.79 8.82
CA GLU A 58 1.25 -10.91 8.74
C GLU A 58 0.17 -10.63 7.68
N ARG A 59 -0.19 -11.67 6.92
CA ARG A 59 -1.27 -11.59 5.94
C ARG A 59 -2.61 -11.58 6.66
N ILE A 60 -3.51 -10.69 6.25
CA ILE A 60 -4.90 -10.79 6.65
C ILE A 60 -5.50 -11.92 5.80
N GLU A 61 -5.84 -13.05 6.40
CA GLU A 61 -6.55 -14.13 5.72
C GLU A 61 -7.99 -13.68 5.45
N ALA A 62 -8.24 -13.03 4.29
CA ALA A 62 -9.55 -12.41 4.05
C ALA A 62 -10.06 -12.43 2.61
N ALA A 63 -9.49 -13.23 1.69
CA ALA A 63 -10.17 -13.42 0.40
C ALA A 63 -9.93 -14.83 -0.16
N PRO A 64 -10.99 -15.53 -0.60
CA PRO A 64 -10.80 -16.73 -1.41
C PRO A 64 -9.98 -16.37 -2.65
N ALA A 65 -9.01 -17.22 -2.98
CA ALA A 65 -8.28 -17.13 -4.23
C ALA A 65 -9.31 -17.13 -5.39
N ARG A 66 -9.16 -16.16 -6.31
CA ARG A 66 -9.93 -16.12 -7.56
C ARG A 66 -9.64 -17.33 -8.42
#